data_AF-A0A0M0KHT6-F1
#
_entry.id   AF-A0A0M0KHT6-F1
#
_cell.length_a   1.000
_cell.length_b   1.000
_cell.length_c   1.000
_cell.angle_alpha   90.00
_cell.angle_beta   90.00
_cell.angle_gamma   90.00
#
_symmetry.space_group_name_H-M   'P 1'
#
loop_
_entity.id
_entity.type
_entity.pdbx_description
1 polymer ?
#
loop_
_entity_poly.entity_id
_entity_poly.type
_entity_poly.pdbx_seq_one_letter_code
_entity_poly.pdbx_strand_id
1 'polypeptide(L)'
;MSPFAPSELSCYLSDEMGQRLDPLKTNAIHYKEIVSRRKQLLELTKLQTGETLFLQQVTITISGFVVVTTNQLSSNPISFSATKELLISAPKEVTLTFSVKQCRCEALFCPQEDEKEEQIKVIINIDTIVDAEKQRKILLSSKTGSAPFKEKMCIETMNIFDSVSFQQKITVFTNKPMDSSTSHISGHIVQHCSEPAKVYFRAVDPFPSAQIQIENHSDCPMKAIVHVDYERKVSQIIEKYQKVLFDVSEIQRLVIKGDGEGGVCEGAFSLFLSHKKKPVSRDSDLD
;
A
#
# COMPACT_ATOMS: atom_id res chain seq x y z
N MET A 1 -14.10 1.52 -33.96
CA MET A 1 -14.37 2.46 -32.84
C MET A 1 -13.73 1.84 -31.61
N SER A 2 -12.65 2.43 -31.10
CA SER A 2 -11.90 1.89 -29.94
C SER A 2 -12.66 2.20 -28.66
N PRO A 3 -13.15 1.21 -27.88
CA PRO A 3 -14.05 1.48 -26.76
C PRO A 3 -13.34 1.30 -25.42
N PHE A 4 -12.09 1.74 -25.24
CA PHE A 4 -11.51 1.81 -23.90
C PHE A 4 -10.58 3.01 -23.81
N ALA A 5 -11.06 4.12 -23.24
CA ALA A 5 -10.17 5.10 -22.67
C ALA A 5 -9.36 4.39 -21.58
N PRO A 6 -8.02 4.47 -21.58
CA PRO A 6 -7.21 3.86 -20.53
C PRO A 6 -7.68 4.40 -19.19
N SER A 7 -7.93 3.50 -18.23
CA SER A 7 -8.29 3.90 -16.87
C SER A 7 -7.18 4.80 -16.33
N GLU A 8 -7.52 6.04 -15.98
CA GLU A 8 -6.54 7.00 -15.47
C GLU A 8 -6.02 6.46 -14.14
N LEU A 9 -4.73 6.16 -14.11
CA LEU A 9 -4.06 5.61 -12.94
C LEU A 9 -3.40 6.75 -12.20
N SER A 10 -3.76 6.93 -10.94
CA SER A 10 -3.19 7.96 -10.08
C SER A 10 -2.78 7.36 -8.75
N CYS A 11 -1.94 8.06 -8.01
CA CYS A 11 -1.58 7.66 -6.66
C CYS A 11 -1.33 8.87 -5.78
N TYR A 12 -1.47 8.66 -4.47
CA TYR A 12 -1.24 9.70 -3.47
C TYR A 12 -0.65 9.11 -2.20
N LEU A 13 0.03 9.97 -1.43
CA LEU A 13 0.55 9.64 -0.11
C LEU A 13 -0.61 9.48 0.88
N SER A 14 -0.60 8.43 1.68
CA SER A 14 -1.63 8.15 2.67
C SER A 14 -1.04 7.82 4.04
N ASP A 15 -1.90 7.77 5.05
CA ASP A 15 -1.60 7.08 6.29
C ASP A 15 -1.81 5.56 6.15
N GLU A 16 -1.62 4.83 7.25
CA GLU A 16 -1.82 3.37 7.34
C GLU A 16 -3.28 2.93 7.13
N MET A 17 -4.24 3.85 7.26
CA MET A 17 -5.67 3.62 7.08
C MET A 17 -6.13 3.98 5.65
N GLY A 18 -5.25 4.54 4.81
CA GLY A 18 -5.54 4.95 3.44
C GLY A 18 -6.10 6.36 3.31
N GLN A 19 -6.14 7.13 4.39
CA GLN A 19 -6.53 8.52 4.35
C GLN A 19 -5.43 9.34 3.66
N ARG A 20 -5.83 10.18 2.71
CA ARG A 20 -4.90 11.02 1.95
C ARG A 20 -4.20 12.03 2.85
N LEU A 21 -2.88 12.10 2.73
CA LEU A 21 -2.04 13.06 3.41
C LEU A 21 -1.54 14.14 2.45
N ASP A 22 -1.34 15.33 2.98
CA ASP A 22 -0.59 16.39 2.32
C ASP A 22 0.91 16.13 2.57
N PRO A 23 1.73 15.87 1.52
CA PRO A 23 3.13 15.55 1.70
C PRO A 23 3.97 16.67 2.35
N LEU A 24 3.48 17.92 2.32
CA LEU A 24 4.18 19.07 2.90
C LEU A 24 3.87 19.25 4.40
N LYS A 25 2.89 18.53 4.94
CA LYS A 25 2.59 18.58 6.37
C LYS A 25 3.59 17.75 7.16
N THR A 26 3.84 18.20 8.39
CA THR A 26 4.65 17.47 9.37
C THR A 26 4.09 16.06 9.55
N ASN A 27 4.97 15.06 9.66
CA ASN A 27 4.64 13.65 9.85
C ASN A 27 3.93 12.94 8.68
N ALA A 28 3.78 13.58 7.51
CA ALA A 28 3.26 12.89 6.32
C ALA A 28 4.20 11.79 5.80
N ILE A 29 5.50 11.99 5.97
CA ILE A 29 6.55 11.01 5.69
C ILE A 29 7.33 10.79 6.97
N HIS A 30 7.56 9.53 7.32
CA HIS A 30 8.27 9.17 8.54
C HIS A 30 9.76 9.07 8.26
N TYR A 31 10.53 9.86 8.99
CA TYR A 31 11.99 9.82 9.01
C TYR A 31 12.45 9.27 10.35
N LYS A 32 13.36 8.30 10.32
CA LYS A 32 13.94 7.72 11.53
C LYS A 32 15.43 7.54 11.37
N GLU A 33 16.22 8.10 12.28
CA GLU A 33 17.65 7.80 12.36
C GLU A 33 17.84 6.33 12.72
N ILE A 34 18.55 5.59 11.86
CA ILE A 34 19.06 4.27 12.22
C ILE A 34 20.33 4.52 13.03
N VAL A 35 20.27 4.22 14.33
CA VAL A 35 21.45 4.30 15.20
C VAL A 35 22.46 3.24 14.74
N SER A 36 23.36 3.62 13.83
CA SER A 36 24.52 2.82 13.54
C SER A 36 25.42 2.85 14.78
N ARG A 37 25.83 1.68 15.30
CA ARG A 37 26.75 1.54 16.45
C ARG A 37 28.08 2.27 16.26
N ARG A 38 28.32 2.83 15.08
CA ARG A 38 29.42 3.72 14.73
C ARG A 38 28.85 4.99 14.11
N LYS A 39 28.46 5.99 14.92
CA LYS A 39 28.56 7.37 14.47
C LYS A 39 30.05 7.63 14.24
N GLN A 40 30.55 7.34 13.05
CA GLN A 40 31.91 7.66 12.69
C GLN A 40 31.97 9.18 12.56
N LEU A 41 32.49 9.80 13.60
CA LEU A 41 32.93 11.17 13.55
C LEU A 41 34.11 11.20 12.58
N LEU A 42 33.88 11.67 11.37
CA LEU A 42 34.95 11.99 10.45
C LEU A 42 35.43 13.38 10.86
N GLU A 43 36.46 13.41 11.69
CA GLU A 43 37.10 14.66 12.08
C GLU A 43 37.81 15.21 10.84
N LEU A 44 37.25 16.29 10.27
CA LEU A 44 37.84 16.95 9.12
C LEU A 44 38.49 18.25 9.57
N THR A 45 39.65 18.44 8.97
CA THR A 45 40.71 19.42 9.19
C THR A 45 40.25 20.77 9.72
N LYS A 46 41.07 21.39 10.59
CA LYS A 46 40.93 22.81 10.95
C LYS A 46 40.78 23.65 9.68
N LEU A 47 39.68 24.40 9.57
CA LEU A 47 39.55 25.45 8.57
C LEU A 47 40.72 26.43 8.72
N GLN A 48 41.03 27.21 7.67
CA GLN A 48 42.05 28.28 7.77
C GLN A 48 41.72 29.31 8.87
N THR A 49 40.46 29.35 9.33
CA THR A 49 39.96 30.14 10.46
C THR A 49 40.32 29.55 11.84
N GLY A 50 40.84 28.32 11.91
CA GLY A 50 41.12 27.59 13.15
C GLY A 50 39.92 26.82 13.70
N GLU A 51 38.75 26.89 13.06
CA GLU A 51 37.55 26.16 13.48
C GLU A 51 37.61 24.68 13.08
N THR A 52 37.23 23.79 14.01
CA THR A 52 37.12 22.35 13.77
C THR A 52 35.73 22.02 13.21
N LEU A 53 35.66 21.40 12.04
CA LEU A 53 34.42 20.89 11.47
C LEU A 53 34.21 19.43 11.89
N PHE A 54 33.04 19.14 12.44
CA PHE A 54 32.63 17.79 12.80
C PHE A 54 31.71 17.24 11.72
N LEU A 55 32.22 16.31 10.90
CA LEU A 55 31.40 15.59 9.93
C LEU A 55 30.86 14.30 10.55
N GLN A 56 29.56 14.13 10.44
CA GLN A 56 28.84 12.95 10.92
C GLN A 56 28.15 12.28 9.74
N GLN A 57 28.40 10.99 9.58
CA GLN A 57 27.62 10.16 8.67
C GLN A 57 26.41 9.62 9.41
N VAL A 58 25.21 9.96 8.92
CA VAL A 58 23.93 9.55 9.51
C VAL A 58 23.14 8.75 8.50
N THR A 59 22.66 7.58 8.92
CA THR A 59 21.77 6.74 8.10
C THR A 59 20.34 6.94 8.57
N ILE A 60 19.44 7.27 7.65
CA ILE A 60 18.02 7.49 7.95
C ILE A 60 17.17 6.47 7.18
N THR A 61 16.07 6.03 7.78
CA THR A 61 14.96 5.37 7.11
C THR A 61 13.90 6.40 6.75
N ILE A 62 13.38 6.29 5.53
CA ILE A 62 12.30 7.09 4.97
C ILE A 62 11.16 6.11 4.68
N SER A 63 10.02 6.28 5.33
CA SER A 63 8.90 5.35 5.21
C SER A 63 7.55 6.04 5.23
N GLY A 64 6.54 5.39 4.67
CA GLY A 64 5.16 5.87 4.65
C GLY A 64 4.26 4.90 3.90
N PHE A 65 3.07 5.37 3.51
CA PHE A 65 2.10 4.60 2.74
C PHE A 65 1.65 5.37 1.51
N VAL A 66 1.32 4.64 0.44
CA VAL A 66 0.68 5.20 -0.75
C VAL A 66 -0.57 4.42 -1.09
N VAL A 67 -1.55 5.09 -1.66
CA VAL A 67 -2.72 4.45 -2.25
C VAL A 67 -2.68 4.70 -3.75
N VAL A 68 -2.93 3.63 -4.50
CA VAL A 68 -3.12 3.68 -5.95
C VAL A 68 -4.61 3.71 -6.22
N THR A 69 -5.03 4.63 -7.06
CA THR A 69 -6.43 4.81 -7.44
C THR A 69 -6.61 4.73 -8.95
N THR A 70 -7.65 4.04 -9.36
CA THR A 70 -8.24 4.14 -10.70
C THR A 70 -9.52 4.96 -10.60
N ASN A 71 -10.17 5.24 -11.74
CA ASN A 71 -11.43 5.99 -11.80
C ASN A 71 -12.56 5.46 -10.89
N GLN A 72 -12.46 4.22 -10.40
CA GLN A 72 -13.52 3.56 -9.65
C GLN A 72 -13.05 2.95 -8.32
N LEU A 73 -11.75 2.66 -8.18
CA LEU A 73 -11.22 1.82 -7.12
C LEU A 73 -9.96 2.40 -6.48
N SER A 74 -9.78 2.11 -5.20
CA SER A 74 -8.56 2.43 -4.44
C SER A 74 -7.94 1.15 -3.92
N SER A 75 -6.62 1.06 -3.96
CA SER A 75 -5.89 -0.04 -3.33
C SER A 75 -5.96 0.09 -1.81
N ASN A 76 -5.67 -1.01 -1.10
CA ASN A 76 -5.24 -0.89 0.28
C ASN A 76 -3.94 -0.05 0.36
N PRO A 77 -3.64 0.57 1.51
CA PRO A 77 -2.40 1.32 1.70
C PRO A 77 -1.17 0.42 1.48
N ILE A 78 -0.30 0.85 0.56
CA ILE A 78 0.92 0.14 0.21
C ILE A 78 2.05 0.81 0.98
N SER A 79 2.67 0.08 1.90
CA SER A 79 3.83 0.58 2.63
C SER A 79 5.05 0.71 1.72
N PHE A 80 5.84 1.75 1.95
CA PHE A 80 7.14 1.91 1.32
C PHE A 80 8.19 2.23 2.38
N SER A 81 9.43 1.82 2.12
CA SER A 81 10.57 2.13 2.97
C SER A 81 11.84 2.19 2.14
N ALA A 82 12.69 3.17 2.42
CA ALA A 82 14.01 3.33 1.84
C ALA A 82 15.01 3.83 2.88
N THR A 83 16.29 3.58 2.63
CA THR A 83 17.38 4.06 3.48
C THR A 83 18.22 5.07 2.73
N LYS A 84 18.64 6.13 3.41
CA LYS A 84 19.53 7.15 2.86
C LYS A 84 20.67 7.44 3.83
N GLU A 85 21.88 7.59 3.31
CA GLU A 85 23.01 8.09 4.07
C GLU A 85 23.21 9.58 3.78
N LEU A 86 23.44 10.34 4.85
CA LEU A 86 23.67 11.78 4.84
C LEU A 86 25.02 12.07 5.50
N LEU A 87 25.73 13.07 4.97
CA LEU A 87 26.89 13.67 5.60
C LEU A 87 26.48 15.03 6.14
N ILE A 88 26.59 15.21 7.44
CA ILE A 88 26.12 16.41 8.15
C ILE A 88 27.29 17.01 8.92
N SER A 89 27.52 18.31 8.72
CA SER A 89 28.56 19.07 9.41
C SER A 89 28.00 19.70 10.68
N ALA A 90 27.96 18.94 11.77
CA ALA A 90 27.35 19.38 13.03
C ALA A 90 28.07 18.81 14.27
N PRO A 91 28.01 19.51 15.42
CA PRO A 91 28.54 18.99 16.67
C PRO A 91 27.77 17.76 17.15
N LYS A 92 28.32 17.04 18.14
CA LYS A 92 27.60 15.93 18.78
C LYS A 92 26.30 16.44 19.43
N GLU A 93 25.27 15.60 19.42
CA GLU A 93 23.94 15.85 20.02
C GLU A 93 23.11 16.92 19.32
N VAL A 94 23.16 17.00 17.99
CA VAL A 94 22.15 17.73 17.21
C VAL A 94 20.91 16.86 16.99
N THR A 95 19.76 17.51 16.90
CA THR A 95 18.51 16.90 16.44
C THR A 95 18.38 17.15 14.94
N LEU A 96 17.99 16.13 14.19
CA LEU A 96 17.70 16.28 12.77
C LEU A 96 16.21 16.55 12.59
N THR A 97 15.87 17.65 11.93
CA THR A 97 14.50 17.97 11.52
C THR A 97 14.38 17.80 10.01
N PHE A 98 13.23 17.30 9.56
CA PHE A 98 13.02 16.92 8.16
C PHE A 98 11.84 17.71 7.61
N SER A 99 12.06 18.36 6.47
CA SER A 99 11.04 19.13 5.77
C SER A 99 10.95 18.69 4.31
N VAL A 100 9.77 18.26 3.88
CA VAL A 100 9.52 17.89 2.48
C VAL A 100 9.33 19.16 1.67
N LYS A 101 10.16 19.37 0.63
CA LYS A 101 9.99 20.45 -0.36
C LYS A 101 8.95 20.08 -1.41
N GLN A 102 9.05 18.84 -1.89
CA GLN A 102 8.22 18.35 -2.98
C GLN A 102 8.08 16.84 -2.86
N CYS A 103 6.89 16.33 -3.13
CA CYS A 103 6.63 14.90 -3.25
C CYS A 103 5.76 14.66 -4.48
N ARG A 104 6.18 13.75 -5.35
CA ARG A 104 5.41 13.31 -6.52
C ARG A 104 5.21 11.81 -6.46
N CYS A 105 3.97 11.38 -6.72
CA CYS A 105 3.59 9.99 -6.83
C CYS A 105 3.12 9.75 -8.26
N GLU A 106 3.72 8.75 -8.92
CA GLU A 106 3.36 8.34 -10.27
C GLU A 106 3.10 6.83 -10.27
N ALA A 107 2.00 6.40 -10.87
CA ALA A 107 1.64 4.99 -11.01
C ALA A 107 1.58 4.63 -12.49
N LEU A 108 2.17 3.49 -12.85
CA LEU A 108 2.31 3.03 -14.24
C LEU A 108 1.91 1.56 -14.33
N PHE A 109 1.19 1.18 -15.39
CA PHE A 109 0.95 -0.21 -15.72
C PHE A 109 2.23 -0.87 -16.25
N CYS A 110 2.52 -2.07 -15.77
CA CYS A 110 3.55 -2.94 -16.33
C CYS A 110 2.89 -3.91 -17.30
N PRO A 111 3.16 -3.84 -18.62
CA PRO A 111 2.71 -4.86 -19.54
C PRO A 111 3.44 -6.18 -19.21
N GLN A 112 2.71 -7.21 -18.78
CA GLN A 112 3.21 -8.58 -18.74
C GLN A 112 2.69 -9.34 -19.96
N GLU A 113 3.52 -10.25 -20.49
CA GLU A 113 3.16 -11.13 -21.61
C GLU A 113 2.12 -12.19 -21.21
N ASP A 114 2.00 -12.48 -19.91
CA ASP A 114 1.02 -13.41 -19.35
C ASP A 114 -0.19 -12.65 -18.79
N GLU A 115 -1.38 -12.94 -19.33
CA GLU A 115 -2.69 -12.30 -19.06
C GLU A 115 -3.21 -12.44 -17.61
N LYS A 116 -2.37 -12.86 -16.65
CA LYS A 116 -2.87 -13.32 -15.34
C LYS A 116 -3.04 -12.22 -14.30
N GLU A 117 -2.17 -11.22 -14.20
CA GLU A 117 -2.38 -10.09 -13.28
C GLU A 117 -1.70 -8.81 -13.79
N GLU A 118 -2.47 -7.74 -14.00
CA GLU A 118 -1.93 -6.41 -14.33
C GLU A 118 -1.14 -5.85 -13.13
N GLN A 119 0.19 -5.93 -13.19
CA GLN A 119 1.07 -5.34 -12.19
C GLN A 119 1.19 -3.82 -12.39
N ILE A 120 1.15 -3.08 -11.30
CA ILE A 120 1.33 -1.63 -11.24
C ILE A 120 2.66 -1.32 -10.56
N LYS A 121 3.44 -0.47 -11.22
CA LYS A 121 4.65 0.14 -10.66
C LYS A 121 4.33 1.53 -10.14
N VAL A 122 4.55 1.76 -8.86
CA VAL A 122 4.42 3.07 -8.23
C VAL A 122 5.79 3.66 -7.98
N ILE A 123 6.00 4.89 -8.41
CA ILE A 123 7.24 5.66 -8.26
C ILE A 123 6.94 6.86 -7.38
N ILE A 124 7.67 6.95 -6.27
CA ILE A 124 7.54 8.02 -5.28
C ILE A 124 8.85 8.81 -5.31
N ASN A 125 8.77 10.08 -5.67
CA ASN A 125 9.91 10.99 -5.68
C ASN A 125 9.72 12.02 -4.55
N ILE A 126 10.67 12.05 -3.60
CA ILE A 126 10.60 12.90 -2.41
C ILE A 126 11.85 13.78 -2.37
N ASP A 127 11.64 15.08 -2.33
CA ASP A 127 12.67 16.10 -2.15
C ASP A 127 12.61 16.59 -0.70
N THR A 128 13.69 16.38 0.05
CA THR A 128 13.74 16.63 1.49
C THR A 128 14.88 17.59 1.84
N ILE A 129 14.63 18.51 2.77
CA ILE A 129 15.65 19.26 3.52
C ILE A 129 15.81 18.60 4.88
N VAL A 130 17.05 18.47 5.33
CA VAL A 130 17.40 18.03 6.67
C VAL A 130 18.19 19.14 7.33
N ASP A 131 17.63 19.69 8.40
CA ASP A 131 18.31 20.70 9.22
C ASP A 131 18.88 20.04 10.47
N ALA A 132 20.15 20.33 10.75
CA ALA A 132 20.84 19.88 11.96
C ALA A 132 20.75 20.97 13.02
N GLU A 133 19.91 20.76 14.03
CA GLU A 133 19.49 21.77 14.99
C GLU A 133 19.98 21.48 16.41
N LYS A 134 20.37 22.53 17.14
CA LYS A 134 20.56 22.46 18.61
C LYS A 134 20.02 23.74 19.26
N GLN A 135 19.27 23.57 20.34
CA GLN A 135 18.88 24.70 21.18
C GLN A 135 20.13 25.30 21.84
N ARG A 136 20.22 26.63 21.82
CA ARG A 136 21.30 27.39 22.46
C ARG A 136 20.71 28.52 23.29
N LYS A 137 21.24 28.69 24.51
CA LYS A 137 20.95 29.84 25.36
C LYS A 137 22.03 30.89 25.16
N ILE A 138 21.63 32.08 24.74
CA ILE A 138 22.51 33.24 24.62
C ILE A 138 22.25 34.11 25.85
N LEU A 139 23.32 34.35 26.62
CA LEU A 139 23.27 35.24 27.77
C LEU A 139 23.80 36.61 27.34
N LEU A 140 22.93 37.62 27.36
CA LEU A 140 23.30 39.00 27.11
C LEU A 140 23.58 39.69 28.44
N SER A 141 24.77 40.27 28.57
CA SER A 141 25.12 41.16 29.69
C SER A 141 25.15 42.60 29.19
N SER A 142 24.31 43.47 29.74
CA SER A 142 24.41 44.89 29.45
C SER A 142 25.71 45.48 30.06
N LYS A 143 26.47 46.22 29.25
CA LYS A 143 27.65 47.00 29.67
C LYS A 143 27.35 48.50 29.79
N THR A 144 26.08 48.91 29.93
CA THR A 144 25.77 50.32 30.21
C THR A 144 25.90 50.60 31.70
N GLY A 145 26.79 51.54 32.03
CA GLY A 145 27.38 51.72 33.35
C GLY A 145 26.46 52.14 34.50
N SER A 146 27.03 52.02 35.70
CA SER A 146 26.66 52.65 36.99
C SER A 146 25.41 52.19 37.77
N ALA A 147 24.61 51.23 37.30
CA ALA A 147 23.51 50.68 38.13
C ALA A 147 23.91 49.39 38.88
N PRO A 148 23.50 49.19 40.16
CA PRO A 148 23.88 48.04 40.99
C PRO A 148 23.22 46.71 40.57
N PHE A 149 22.31 46.72 39.60
CA PHE A 149 21.67 45.53 39.06
C PHE A 149 22.15 45.24 37.63
N LYS A 150 23.03 44.24 37.49
CA LYS A 150 23.35 43.65 36.20
C LYS A 150 22.18 42.75 35.78
N GLU A 151 21.19 43.32 35.10
CA GLU A 151 20.17 42.52 34.42
C GLU A 151 20.86 41.61 33.39
N LYS A 152 20.69 40.30 33.56
CA LYS A 152 21.13 39.30 32.61
C LYS A 152 19.89 38.84 31.85
N MET A 153 19.84 39.16 30.56
CA MET A 153 18.78 38.67 29.67
C MET A 153 19.25 37.35 29.05
N CYS A 154 18.38 36.34 29.09
CA CYS A 154 18.63 35.07 28.43
C CYS A 154 17.70 34.93 27.23
N ILE A 155 18.27 34.69 26.05
CA ILE A 155 17.52 34.39 24.82
C ILE A 155 17.76 32.93 24.50
N GLU A 156 16.69 32.15 24.43
CA GLU A 156 16.74 30.79 23.91
C GLU A 156 16.48 30.84 22.40
N THR A 157 17.40 30.29 21.60
CA THR A 157 17.31 30.26 20.14
C THR A 157 17.64 28.87 19.61
N MET A 158 17.15 28.57 18.40
CA MET A 158 17.53 27.36 17.67
C MET A 158 18.67 27.70 16.71
N ASN A 159 19.77 26.96 16.80
CA ASN A 159 20.91 27.13 15.91
C ASN A 159 20.90 25.99 14.88
N ILE A 160 20.81 26.34 13.59
CA ILE A 160 20.98 25.40 12.48
C ILE A 160 22.47 25.37 12.13
N PHE A 161 23.10 24.20 12.27
CA PHE A 161 24.54 24.02 12.00
C PHE A 161 24.82 23.67 10.54
N ASP A 162 23.91 22.90 9.95
CA ASP A 162 24.00 22.45 8.57
C ASP A 162 22.59 22.19 8.03
N SER A 163 22.42 22.32 6.72
CA SER A 163 21.17 22.12 5.99
C SER A 163 21.49 21.35 4.71
N VAL A 164 21.09 20.09 4.66
CA VAL A 164 21.34 19.21 3.51
C VAL A 164 20.04 18.93 2.77
N SER A 165 20.05 19.12 1.45
CA SER A 165 18.92 18.72 0.60
C SER A 165 19.25 17.45 -0.18
N PHE A 166 18.30 16.52 -0.27
CA PHE A 166 18.43 15.34 -1.12
C PHE A 166 17.12 14.98 -1.80
N GLN A 167 17.24 14.27 -2.93
CA GLN A 167 16.12 13.64 -3.62
C GLN A 167 16.18 12.13 -3.42
N GLN A 168 15.03 11.51 -3.17
CA GLN A 168 14.87 10.08 -3.02
C GLN A 168 13.79 9.56 -3.97
N LYS A 169 14.17 8.59 -4.81
CA LYS A 169 13.24 7.82 -5.63
C LYS A 169 13.00 6.47 -4.96
N ILE A 170 11.74 6.13 -4.73
CA ILE A 170 11.29 4.86 -4.16
C ILE A 170 10.36 4.21 -5.18
N THR A 171 10.50 2.90 -5.37
CA THR A 171 9.66 2.14 -6.30
C THR A 171 9.04 0.98 -5.55
N VAL A 172 7.72 0.88 -5.63
CA VAL A 172 6.95 -0.25 -5.09
C VAL A 172 6.10 -0.86 -6.19
N PHE A 173 5.86 -2.16 -6.10
CA PHE A 173 5.03 -2.90 -7.04
C PHE A 173 3.78 -3.37 -6.31
N THR A 174 2.63 -3.24 -6.96
CA THR A 174 1.35 -3.71 -6.45
C THR A 174 0.53 -4.30 -7.59
N ASN A 175 -0.43 -5.15 -7.27
CA ASN A 175 -1.42 -5.57 -8.26
C ASN A 175 -2.46 -4.46 -8.44
N LYS A 176 -3.18 -4.49 -9.57
CA LYS A 176 -4.32 -3.60 -9.82
C LYS A 176 -5.26 -3.60 -8.61
N PRO A 177 -5.72 -2.42 -8.13
CA PRO A 177 -6.72 -2.37 -7.09
C PRO A 177 -7.96 -3.11 -7.58
N MET A 178 -8.20 -4.28 -6.99
CA MET A 178 -9.46 -5.01 -7.12
C MET A 178 -10.45 -4.39 -6.14
N ASP A 179 -11.73 -4.36 -6.51
CA ASP A 179 -12.78 -3.80 -5.66
C ASP A 179 -12.76 -4.51 -4.31
N SER A 180 -12.79 -3.78 -3.19
CA SER A 180 -12.85 -4.39 -1.85
C SER A 180 -14.15 -5.17 -1.63
N SER A 181 -15.11 -5.03 -2.55
CA SER A 181 -16.30 -5.85 -2.64
C SER A 181 -16.09 -7.16 -3.37
N THR A 182 -14.92 -7.43 -3.96
CA THR A 182 -14.65 -8.70 -4.62
C THR A 182 -13.77 -9.62 -3.79
N SER A 183 -14.19 -10.88 -3.68
CA SER A 183 -13.45 -11.92 -2.96
C SER A 183 -13.22 -13.09 -3.90
N HIS A 184 -11.97 -13.56 -3.95
CA HIS A 184 -11.59 -14.71 -4.75
C HIS A 184 -11.47 -15.96 -3.88
N ILE A 185 -12.14 -17.04 -4.30
CA ILE A 185 -12.08 -18.35 -3.65
C ILE A 185 -11.69 -19.36 -4.71
N SER A 186 -10.63 -20.12 -4.47
CA SER A 186 -10.24 -21.23 -5.35
C SER A 186 -9.99 -22.50 -4.55
N GLY A 187 -10.05 -23.63 -5.25
CA GLY A 187 -9.77 -24.92 -4.63
C GLY A 187 -9.68 -26.06 -5.63
N HIS A 188 -9.26 -27.21 -5.12
CA HIS A 188 -9.20 -28.45 -5.89
C HIS A 188 -10.46 -29.29 -5.69
N ILE A 189 -10.87 -29.94 -6.76
CA ILE A 189 -11.98 -30.89 -6.79
C ILE A 189 -11.35 -32.27 -6.74
N VAL A 190 -11.63 -33.05 -5.70
CA VAL A 190 -11.32 -34.49 -5.64
C VAL A 190 -12.51 -35.21 -5.01
N GLN A 191 -13.22 -36.01 -5.79
CA GLN A 191 -14.37 -36.78 -5.31
C GLN A 191 -14.64 -38.00 -6.19
N HIS A 192 -15.20 -39.06 -5.60
CA HIS A 192 -15.62 -40.23 -6.38
C HIS A 192 -16.92 -39.93 -7.14
N CYS A 193 -17.07 -40.47 -8.35
CA CYS A 193 -18.25 -40.21 -9.19
C CYS A 193 -19.58 -40.67 -8.57
N SER A 194 -19.51 -41.69 -7.72
CA SER A 194 -20.67 -42.30 -7.07
C SER A 194 -20.97 -41.71 -5.68
N GLU A 195 -20.18 -40.73 -5.23
CA GLU A 195 -20.39 -40.06 -3.95
C GLU A 195 -21.45 -38.96 -4.04
N PRO A 196 -22.11 -38.63 -2.91
CA PRO A 196 -23.03 -37.50 -2.86
C PRO A 196 -22.33 -36.19 -3.24
N ALA A 197 -23.08 -35.32 -3.90
CA ALA A 197 -22.58 -34.05 -4.40
C ALA A 197 -21.97 -33.18 -3.29
N LYS A 198 -20.73 -32.70 -3.50
CA LYS A 198 -20.05 -31.83 -2.55
C LYS A 198 -20.39 -30.36 -2.79
N VAL A 199 -20.48 -29.61 -1.69
CA VAL A 199 -20.73 -28.18 -1.70
C VAL A 199 -19.39 -27.47 -1.63
N TYR A 200 -19.07 -26.70 -2.67
CA TYR A 200 -17.80 -25.99 -2.79
C TYR A 200 -17.91 -24.52 -2.37
N PHE A 201 -19.13 -23.98 -2.38
CA PHE A 201 -19.39 -22.63 -1.91
C PHE A 201 -20.81 -22.50 -1.36
N ARG A 202 -20.96 -21.68 -0.31
CA ARG A 202 -22.25 -21.22 0.22
C ARG A 202 -22.11 -19.78 0.68
N ALA A 203 -22.97 -18.89 0.19
CA ALA A 203 -23.10 -17.54 0.68
C ALA A 203 -24.14 -17.43 1.79
N VAL A 204 -23.95 -16.45 2.67
CA VAL A 204 -24.96 -15.97 3.63
C VAL A 204 -25.46 -14.63 3.11
N ASP A 205 -26.76 -14.38 3.17
CA ASP A 205 -27.41 -13.16 2.66
C ASP A 205 -26.66 -11.88 3.13
N PRO A 206 -26.36 -10.91 2.23
CA PRO A 206 -26.78 -10.84 0.82
C PRO A 206 -25.93 -11.69 -0.12
N PHE A 207 -26.57 -12.31 -1.13
CA PHE A 207 -25.88 -13.15 -2.12
C PHE A 207 -25.04 -12.29 -3.07
N PRO A 208 -23.72 -12.57 -3.21
CA PRO A 208 -22.85 -11.86 -4.13
C PRO A 208 -23.14 -12.28 -5.58
N SER A 209 -22.82 -11.43 -6.56
CA SER A 209 -22.66 -11.92 -7.93
C SER A 209 -21.39 -12.75 -8.03
N ALA A 210 -21.28 -13.63 -9.03
CA ALA A 210 -20.10 -14.45 -9.19
C ALA A 210 -19.78 -14.79 -10.64
N GLN A 211 -18.49 -14.69 -10.96
CA GLN A 211 -17.91 -15.39 -12.09
C GLN A 211 -17.27 -16.69 -11.58
N ILE A 212 -17.69 -17.82 -12.11
CA ILE A 212 -17.28 -19.15 -11.66
C ILE A 212 -16.56 -19.84 -12.80
N GLN A 213 -15.31 -20.23 -12.57
CA GLN A 213 -14.53 -21.06 -13.47
C GLN A 213 -14.39 -22.45 -12.87
N ILE A 214 -14.65 -23.48 -13.67
CA ILE A 214 -14.45 -24.87 -13.27
C ILE A 214 -13.69 -25.59 -14.37
N GLU A 215 -12.66 -26.31 -13.96
CA GLU A 215 -11.82 -27.12 -14.83
C GLU A 215 -11.92 -28.57 -14.39
N ASN A 216 -12.24 -29.44 -15.34
CA ASN A 216 -12.20 -30.87 -15.15
C ASN A 216 -10.87 -31.40 -15.69
N HIS A 217 -10.06 -32.05 -14.85
CA HIS A 217 -8.77 -32.66 -15.22
C HIS A 217 -8.84 -34.20 -15.23
N SER A 218 -10.05 -34.76 -15.26
CA SER A 218 -10.28 -36.20 -15.14
C SER A 218 -11.01 -36.82 -16.33
N ASP A 219 -10.97 -38.15 -16.40
CA ASP A 219 -11.63 -38.94 -17.44
C ASP A 219 -13.13 -39.19 -17.17
N CYS A 220 -13.72 -38.57 -16.14
CA CYS A 220 -15.16 -38.59 -15.87
C CYS A 220 -15.77 -37.20 -16.12
N PRO A 221 -17.01 -37.11 -16.64
CA PRO A 221 -17.72 -35.84 -16.68
C PRO A 221 -18.09 -35.39 -15.27
N MET A 222 -18.10 -34.08 -15.05
CA MET A 222 -18.62 -33.47 -13.82
C MET A 222 -19.89 -32.69 -14.13
N LYS A 223 -20.78 -32.56 -13.15
CA LYS A 223 -21.94 -31.68 -13.24
C LYS A 223 -21.85 -30.60 -12.18
N ALA A 224 -21.74 -29.36 -12.62
CA ALA A 224 -21.82 -28.19 -11.77
C ALA A 224 -23.28 -27.71 -11.68
N ILE A 225 -23.70 -27.36 -10.47
CA ILE A 225 -25.04 -26.85 -10.16
C ILE A 225 -24.84 -25.58 -9.32
N VAL A 226 -25.24 -24.45 -9.90
CA VAL A 226 -25.18 -23.12 -9.28
C VAL A 226 -26.59 -22.75 -8.86
N HIS A 227 -26.80 -22.54 -7.57
CA HIS A 227 -28.03 -21.98 -7.03
C HIS A 227 -27.89 -20.46 -7.00
N VAL A 228 -28.70 -19.77 -7.80
CA VAL A 228 -28.67 -18.31 -7.97
C VAL A 228 -29.51 -17.65 -6.88
N ASP A 229 -30.72 -18.16 -6.66
CA ASP A 229 -31.63 -17.80 -5.57
C ASP A 229 -32.38 -19.05 -5.07
N TYR A 230 -33.39 -18.88 -4.21
CA TYR A 230 -34.15 -19.99 -3.63
C TYR A 230 -34.91 -20.86 -4.66
N GLU A 231 -35.22 -20.33 -5.84
CA GLU A 231 -36.02 -21.01 -6.87
C GLU A 231 -35.22 -21.32 -8.14
N ARG A 232 -34.15 -20.56 -8.42
CA ARG A 232 -33.38 -20.63 -9.66
C ARG A 232 -32.08 -21.40 -9.48
N LYS A 233 -31.89 -22.39 -10.34
CA LYS A 233 -30.63 -23.14 -10.47
C LYS A 233 -30.19 -23.19 -11.93
N VAL A 234 -28.90 -23.04 -12.14
CA VAL A 234 -28.23 -23.27 -13.43
C VAL A 234 -27.38 -24.52 -13.27
N SER A 235 -27.43 -25.43 -14.24
CA SER A 235 -26.59 -26.63 -14.22
C SER A 235 -25.95 -26.89 -15.56
N GLN A 236 -24.70 -27.31 -15.56
CA GLN A 236 -23.95 -27.63 -16.77
C GLN A 236 -23.08 -28.87 -16.54
N ILE A 237 -22.98 -29.69 -17.57
CA ILE A 237 -22.06 -30.82 -17.63
C ILE A 237 -20.72 -30.30 -18.16
N ILE A 238 -19.65 -30.69 -17.49
CA ILE A 238 -18.26 -30.33 -17.76
C ILE A 238 -17.59 -31.62 -18.23
N GLU A 239 -17.37 -31.70 -19.53
CA GLU A 239 -16.76 -32.87 -20.15
C GLU A 239 -15.30 -33.02 -19.72
N LYS A 240 -14.71 -34.16 -20.08
CA LYS A 240 -13.32 -34.52 -19.75
C LYS A 240 -12.37 -33.45 -20.28
N TYR A 241 -11.42 -33.02 -19.44
CA TYR A 241 -10.42 -32.00 -19.80
C TYR A 241 -11.02 -30.65 -20.26
N GLN A 242 -12.28 -30.39 -19.91
CA GLN A 242 -12.97 -29.15 -20.27
C GLN A 242 -12.86 -28.10 -19.17
N LYS A 243 -12.80 -26.84 -19.61
CA LYS A 243 -12.98 -25.66 -18.77
C LYS A 243 -14.30 -24.98 -19.13
N VAL A 244 -15.08 -24.61 -18.11
CA VAL A 244 -16.33 -23.86 -18.26
C VAL A 244 -16.30 -22.59 -17.40
N LEU A 245 -17.07 -21.60 -17.84
CA LEU A 245 -17.23 -20.32 -17.17
C LEU A 245 -18.73 -20.04 -17.00
N PHE A 246 -19.12 -19.70 -15.77
CA PHE A 246 -20.44 -19.19 -15.44
C PHE A 246 -20.33 -17.73 -15.04
N ASP A 247 -21.32 -16.94 -15.45
CA ASP A 247 -21.53 -15.61 -14.93
C ASP A 247 -22.95 -15.56 -14.34
N VAL A 248 -23.05 -15.33 -13.04
CA VAL A 248 -24.31 -15.29 -12.32
C VAL A 248 -24.45 -14.00 -11.53
N SER A 249 -25.63 -13.37 -11.65
CA SER A 249 -25.94 -12.11 -10.99
C SER A 249 -25.99 -12.24 -9.47
N GLU A 250 -26.30 -13.43 -8.96
CA GLU A 250 -26.32 -13.80 -7.54
C GLU A 250 -25.92 -15.27 -7.39
N ILE A 251 -25.19 -15.62 -6.33
CA ILE A 251 -24.87 -17.01 -5.99
C ILE A 251 -25.14 -17.29 -4.51
N GLN A 252 -26.03 -18.24 -4.27
CA GLN A 252 -26.27 -18.79 -2.94
C GLN A 252 -25.36 -19.99 -2.68
N ARG A 253 -25.20 -20.88 -3.66
CA ARG A 253 -24.51 -22.17 -3.47
C ARG A 253 -23.90 -22.71 -4.77
N LEU A 254 -22.67 -23.20 -4.70
CA LEU A 254 -22.05 -24.02 -5.76
C LEU A 254 -21.95 -25.47 -5.31
N VAL A 255 -22.49 -26.37 -6.11
CA VAL A 255 -22.41 -27.82 -5.93
C VAL A 255 -21.78 -28.43 -7.17
N ILE A 256 -20.78 -29.30 -6.97
CA ILE A 256 -20.16 -30.05 -8.07
C ILE A 256 -20.27 -31.53 -7.73
N LYS A 257 -20.75 -32.34 -8.66
CA LYS A 257 -20.83 -33.79 -8.51
C LYS A 257 -20.14 -34.48 -9.69
N GLY A 258 -19.52 -35.63 -9.45
CA GLY A 258 -19.13 -36.50 -10.55
C GLY A 258 -20.38 -37.09 -11.22
N ASP A 259 -20.32 -37.26 -12.54
CA ASP A 259 -21.43 -37.80 -13.35
C ASP A 259 -21.00 -39.04 -14.15
N GLY A 260 -19.87 -39.67 -13.77
CA GLY A 260 -19.32 -40.87 -14.41
C GLY A 260 -19.73 -42.19 -13.75
N GLU A 261 -19.62 -43.29 -14.50
CA GLU A 261 -19.87 -44.67 -14.04
C GLU A 261 -18.61 -45.26 -13.36
N GLY A 262 -18.27 -44.71 -12.19
CA GLY A 262 -17.08 -45.12 -11.43
C GLY A 262 -15.81 -44.37 -11.85
N GLY A 263 -15.00 -43.98 -10.85
CA GLY A 263 -13.79 -43.18 -11.03
C GLY A 263 -13.66 -42.05 -10.01
N VAL A 264 -12.54 -41.34 -10.06
CA VAL A 264 -12.26 -40.14 -9.27
C VAL A 264 -12.31 -38.95 -10.20
N CYS A 265 -13.18 -37.99 -9.90
CA CYS A 265 -13.21 -36.72 -10.58
C CYS A 265 -12.24 -35.76 -9.89
N GLU A 266 -11.30 -35.28 -10.69
CA GLU A 266 -10.22 -34.37 -10.30
C GLU A 266 -10.29 -33.09 -11.13
N GLY A 267 -10.08 -31.95 -10.50
CA GLY A 267 -10.12 -30.67 -11.18
C GLY A 267 -9.86 -29.49 -10.27
N ALA A 268 -10.19 -28.30 -10.75
CA ALA A 268 -10.05 -27.06 -9.99
C ALA A 268 -11.26 -26.15 -10.21
N PHE A 269 -11.52 -25.27 -9.24
CA PHE A 269 -12.51 -24.22 -9.37
C PHE A 269 -11.97 -22.89 -8.86
N SER A 270 -12.48 -21.80 -9.44
CA SER A 270 -12.25 -20.42 -9.00
C SER A 270 -13.57 -19.65 -9.02
N LEU A 271 -13.90 -18.98 -7.93
CA LEU A 271 -15.02 -18.04 -7.82
C LEU A 271 -14.48 -16.64 -7.60
N PHE A 272 -14.86 -15.73 -8.48
CA PHE A 272 -14.68 -14.29 -8.31
C PHE A 272 -16.03 -13.72 -7.89
N LEU A 273 -16.19 -13.49 -6.59
CA LEU A 273 -17.43 -12.99 -6.00
C LEU A 273 -17.42 -11.46 -6.01
N SER A 274 -18.56 -10.81 -6.21
CA SER A 274 -18.74 -9.36 -6.01
C SER A 274 -19.92 -9.08 -5.07
N HIS A 275 -19.65 -8.46 -3.93
CA HIS A 275 -20.60 -8.16 -2.86
C HIS A 275 -21.27 -6.81 -3.12
N LYS A 276 -22.61 -6.78 -3.15
CA LYS A 276 -23.34 -5.50 -3.24
C LYS A 276 -23.06 -4.67 -1.98
N LYS A 277 -22.50 -3.46 -2.13
CA LYS A 277 -22.36 -2.51 -1.01
C LYS A 277 -23.77 -2.21 -0.47
N LYS A 278 -23.98 -2.38 0.84
CA LYS A 278 -25.20 -1.88 1.49
C LYS A 278 -25.31 -0.38 1.16
N PRO A 279 -26.46 0.11 0.68
CA PRO A 279 -26.65 1.55 0.54
C PRO A 279 -26.46 2.16 1.92
N VAL A 280 -25.53 3.11 2.01
CA VAL A 280 -25.40 3.97 3.19
C VAL A 280 -26.74 4.68 3.32
N SER A 281 -27.52 4.33 4.34
CA SER A 281 -28.72 5.08 4.70
C SER A 281 -28.25 6.51 4.93
N ARG A 282 -28.69 7.42 4.05
CA ARG A 282 -28.71 8.83 4.39
C ARG A 282 -29.71 8.93 5.52
N ASP A 283 -29.21 9.08 6.75
CA ASP A 283 -30.04 9.58 7.82
C ASP A 283 -30.59 10.92 7.33
N SER A 284 -31.89 10.91 7.13
CA SER A 284 -32.71 12.09 6.96
C SER A 284 -32.70 12.82 8.29
N ASP A 285 -31.77 13.75 8.44
CA ASP A 285 -31.97 14.91 9.30
C ASP A 285 -33.14 15.71 8.68
N LEU A 286 -34.34 15.44 9.18
CA LEU A 286 -35.52 16.27 9.02
C LEU A 286 -36.00 16.64 10.42
N ASP A 287 -35.88 17.95 10.68
CA ASP A 287 -36.49 18.80 11.72
C ASP A 287 -36.20 18.55 13.20
#